data_AF-A0A317IAW4-F1
#
_entry.id   AF-A0A317IAW4-F1
#
_cell.length_a   1.000
_cell.length_b   1.000
_cell.length_c   1.000
_cell.angle_alpha   90.00
_cell.angle_beta   90.00
_cell.angle_gamma   90.00
#
_symmetry.space_group_name_H-M   'P 1'
#
loop_
_entity.id
_entity.type
_entity.pdbx_description
1 polymer ?
#
loop_
_entity_poly.entity_id
_entity_poly.type
_entity_poly.pdbx_seq_one_letter_code
_entity_poly.pdbx_strand_id
1 'polypeptide(L)'
;MAIKSNKGEITAWRLPKISKPPGLADILALAEQAVHHKDHPVNMRWMFGNPSLSYCLTASSTGLGTSEGLLWSLASGETLNEAELWMHMSADCTLIHSMVMAALNCPEGPAHAPNGNGESIAEREAKSSKPVLPPEGPEVKQDEVCEILRGDLANNRIDQFFQLLASGNWTGRVEITHKDLRAEVCFIHGQPVHASYADLIGDAAIIELIGLREGLYEFRSGPPSEKRSVTKNLEALLFARNSLINYGNYLKDHKLKEDTPLMKLTPDLSESEFERLVASAAPVDMRMQKQIYLAVNGQSTLSDILKRYPLPRSEWIPIFFNLLACQLIAVIEIPKIPYLPLSAAAIELNKYLLKTIKGKIVTSQTGLYTYPAFLLFLEQEQNRYSESRRPFSLILLKMNYRDLDPNDLVMQEAAVRALAEPLKKITELKRRCDLFCQYRTAEYALLLPESDLKLAHQLIESIANSVKGSALSSDAHAHPLTLECGVANIPEQCDTSDALLALAESYQKVF
;
A
#
# COMPACT_ATOMS: atom_id res chain seq x y z
N MET A 1 -51.12 16.99 -17.86
CA MET A 1 -51.93 15.81 -17.44
C MET A 1 -51.05 14.90 -16.61
N ALA A 2 -51.43 14.57 -15.38
CA ALA A 2 -50.63 13.71 -14.50
C ALA A 2 -50.70 12.25 -14.98
N ILE A 3 -49.55 11.60 -15.16
CA ILE A 3 -49.43 10.17 -15.50
C ILE A 3 -49.40 9.41 -14.17
N LYS A 4 -50.38 8.54 -13.93
CA LYS A 4 -50.48 7.76 -12.69
C LYS A 4 -50.06 6.31 -12.93
N SER A 5 -49.36 5.72 -11.97
CA SER A 5 -49.06 4.29 -11.89
C SER A 5 -50.36 3.48 -11.73
N ASN A 6 -50.32 2.17 -12.00
CA ASN A 6 -51.43 1.23 -11.74
C ASN A 6 -51.91 1.24 -10.28
N LYS A 7 -51.12 1.81 -9.34
CA LYS A 7 -51.48 2.02 -7.93
C LYS A 7 -52.03 3.42 -7.59
N GLY A 8 -52.20 4.30 -8.58
CA GLY A 8 -52.80 5.64 -8.42
C GLY A 8 -51.81 6.78 -8.09
N GLU A 9 -50.53 6.49 -7.88
CA GLU A 9 -49.46 7.46 -7.60
C GLU A 9 -49.00 8.19 -8.87
N ILE A 10 -48.71 9.49 -8.79
CA ILE A 10 -48.26 10.29 -9.94
C ILE A 10 -46.78 9.97 -10.22
N THR A 11 -46.49 9.52 -11.43
CA THR A 11 -45.16 9.08 -11.89
C THR A 11 -44.45 10.11 -12.77
N ALA A 12 -45.21 10.90 -13.52
CA ALA A 12 -44.69 11.98 -14.37
C ALA A 12 -45.81 12.98 -14.72
N TRP A 13 -45.44 14.20 -15.11
CA TRP A 13 -46.38 15.19 -15.64
C TRP A 13 -46.19 15.32 -17.15
N ARG A 14 -47.28 15.23 -17.92
CA ARG A 14 -47.24 15.33 -19.38
C ARG A 14 -47.83 16.66 -19.86
N LEU A 15 -47.05 17.42 -20.61
CA LEU A 15 -47.54 18.60 -21.33
C LEU A 15 -48.33 18.21 -22.60
N PRO A 16 -49.20 19.10 -23.13
CA PRO A 16 -49.93 18.85 -24.36
C PRO A 16 -48.97 18.51 -25.51
N LYS A 17 -49.38 17.59 -26.39
CA LYS A 17 -48.59 17.26 -27.58
C LYS A 17 -48.54 18.48 -28.50
N ILE A 18 -47.35 18.90 -28.88
CA ILE A 18 -47.15 19.98 -29.85
C ILE A 18 -46.84 19.39 -31.23
N SER A 19 -47.30 20.04 -32.30
CA SER A 19 -47.16 19.58 -33.68
C SER A 19 -45.90 20.08 -34.40
N LYS A 20 -45.07 20.84 -33.69
CA LYS A 20 -43.81 21.46 -34.17
C LYS A 20 -42.72 21.21 -33.14
N PRO A 21 -41.42 21.26 -33.52
CA PRO A 21 -40.33 21.16 -32.55
C PRO A 21 -40.43 22.31 -31.54
N PRO A 22 -40.10 22.06 -30.26
CA PRO A 22 -40.30 23.03 -29.19
C PRO A 22 -39.41 24.26 -29.40
N GLY A 23 -40.00 25.44 -29.33
CA GLY A 23 -39.24 26.68 -29.31
C GLY A 23 -38.60 26.93 -27.94
N LEU A 24 -37.72 27.93 -27.86
CA LEU A 24 -37.09 28.30 -26.60
C LEU A 24 -38.11 28.63 -25.48
N ALA A 25 -39.25 29.24 -25.83
CA ALA A 25 -40.33 29.54 -24.89
C ALA A 25 -40.98 28.27 -24.30
N ASP A 26 -41.09 27.20 -25.10
CA ASP A 26 -41.67 25.92 -24.67
C ASP A 26 -40.71 25.16 -23.74
N ILE A 27 -39.41 25.25 -24.01
CA ILE A 27 -38.34 24.66 -23.16
C ILE A 27 -38.26 25.41 -21.83
N LEU A 28 -38.37 26.74 -21.83
CA LEU A 28 -38.44 27.54 -20.61
C LEU A 28 -39.68 27.19 -19.76
N ALA A 29 -40.84 27.01 -20.39
CA ALA A 29 -42.06 26.58 -19.70
C ALA A 29 -41.93 25.15 -19.13
N LEU A 30 -41.24 24.25 -19.84
CA LEU A 30 -40.95 22.89 -19.35
C LEU A 30 -40.03 22.95 -18.11
N ALA A 31 -38.99 23.78 -18.17
CA ALA A 31 -38.05 23.98 -17.06
C ALA A 31 -38.77 24.52 -15.81
N GLU A 32 -39.63 25.53 -15.98
CA GLU A 32 -40.39 26.13 -14.88
C GLU A 32 -41.34 25.11 -14.23
N GLN A 33 -42.01 24.28 -15.03
CA GLN A 33 -42.88 23.23 -14.50
C GLN A 33 -42.10 22.09 -13.83
N ALA A 34 -40.91 21.74 -14.33
CA ALA A 34 -40.05 20.75 -13.71
C ALA A 34 -39.47 21.23 -12.36
N VAL A 35 -39.24 22.53 -12.20
CA VAL A 35 -38.89 23.14 -10.90
C VAL A 35 -40.10 23.16 -9.95
N HIS A 36 -41.29 23.43 -10.47
CA HIS A 36 -42.53 23.48 -9.68
C HIS A 36 -42.96 22.09 -9.17
N HIS A 37 -42.74 21.03 -9.98
CA HIS A 37 -43.02 19.64 -9.62
C HIS A 37 -41.75 18.92 -9.16
N LYS A 38 -41.30 19.25 -7.94
CA LYS A 38 -40.15 18.58 -7.29
C LYS A 38 -40.30 17.06 -7.31
N ASP A 39 -39.21 16.36 -7.65
CA ASP A 39 -39.07 14.91 -7.70
C ASP A 39 -39.95 14.16 -8.72
N HIS A 40 -40.63 14.86 -9.63
CA HIS A 40 -41.42 14.24 -10.70
C HIS A 40 -41.03 14.77 -12.09
N PRO A 41 -40.62 13.91 -13.04
CA PRO A 41 -40.23 14.33 -14.38
C PRO A 41 -41.41 14.92 -15.16
N VAL A 42 -41.14 15.99 -15.91
CA VAL A 42 -42.10 16.65 -16.81
C VAL A 42 -41.71 16.38 -18.26
N ASN A 43 -42.64 15.82 -19.03
CA ASN A 43 -42.38 15.31 -20.38
C ASN A 43 -43.17 16.11 -21.41
N MET A 44 -42.51 16.51 -22.49
CA MET A 44 -43.10 17.12 -23.68
C MET A 44 -42.83 16.25 -24.90
N ARG A 45 -43.84 16.07 -25.75
CA ARG A 45 -43.74 15.24 -26.96
C ARG A 45 -44.21 15.96 -28.20
N TRP A 46 -43.51 15.72 -29.29
CA TRP A 46 -43.84 16.23 -30.62
C TRP A 46 -43.51 15.20 -31.70
N MET A 47 -44.02 15.42 -32.90
CA MET A 47 -43.68 14.62 -34.08
C MET A 47 -43.01 15.53 -35.11
N PHE A 48 -41.88 15.08 -35.66
CA PHE A 48 -41.09 15.84 -36.62
C PHE A 48 -40.35 14.92 -37.61
N GLY A 49 -40.12 15.38 -38.83
CA GLY A 49 -39.47 14.61 -39.91
C GLY A 49 -40.45 13.96 -40.90
N ASN A 50 -39.90 13.40 -41.99
CA ASN A 50 -40.63 12.64 -43.01
C ASN A 50 -39.80 11.40 -43.38
N PRO A 51 -40.12 10.18 -42.87
CA PRO A 51 -41.29 9.81 -42.09
C PRO A 51 -41.31 10.45 -40.68
N SER A 52 -42.52 10.67 -40.14
CA SER A 52 -42.72 11.39 -38.87
C SER A 52 -42.25 10.57 -37.67
N LEU A 53 -41.13 10.98 -37.05
CA LEU A 53 -40.60 10.39 -35.82
C LEU A 53 -41.16 11.11 -34.59
N SER A 54 -41.51 10.35 -33.55
CA SER A 54 -41.96 10.88 -32.26
C SER A 54 -40.76 11.20 -31.39
N TYR A 55 -40.67 12.43 -30.87
CA TYR A 55 -39.63 12.86 -29.95
C TYR A 55 -40.23 13.16 -28.58
N CYS A 56 -39.47 12.85 -27.52
CA CYS A 56 -39.84 13.14 -26.13
C CYS A 56 -38.68 13.85 -25.43
N LEU A 57 -38.92 15.09 -25.01
CA LEU A 57 -38.01 15.84 -24.15
C LEU A 57 -38.54 15.78 -22.71
N THR A 58 -37.69 15.38 -21.79
CA THR A 58 -37.99 15.23 -20.37
C THR A 58 -37.10 16.15 -19.56
N ALA A 59 -37.69 16.90 -18.63
CA ALA A 59 -36.95 17.68 -17.63
C ALA A 59 -37.31 17.20 -16.22
N SER A 60 -36.30 17.00 -15.37
CA SER A 60 -36.50 16.65 -13.96
C SER A 60 -35.60 17.46 -13.04
N SER A 61 -36.18 17.97 -11.96
CA SER A 61 -35.47 18.65 -10.87
C SER A 61 -34.94 17.60 -9.88
N THR A 62 -33.62 17.47 -9.77
CA THR A 62 -32.97 16.54 -8.84
C THR A 62 -32.89 17.17 -7.44
N GLY A 63 -33.54 16.55 -6.43
CA GLY A 63 -33.69 17.05 -5.05
C GLY A 63 -32.42 17.21 -4.19
N LEU A 64 -31.23 17.37 -4.79
CA LEU A 64 -29.94 17.53 -4.12
C LEU A 64 -29.59 19.00 -3.87
N GLY A 65 -30.43 19.71 -3.10
CA GLY A 65 -30.04 20.81 -2.17
C GLY A 65 -29.08 21.92 -2.61
N THR A 66 -28.77 22.07 -3.89
CA THR A 66 -27.95 23.14 -4.47
C THR A 66 -28.60 23.56 -5.77
N SER A 67 -28.91 24.85 -5.88
CA SER A 67 -29.37 25.45 -7.13
C SER A 67 -28.24 25.37 -8.14
N GLU A 68 -28.34 24.50 -9.14
CA GLU A 68 -27.91 24.72 -10.53
C GLU A 68 -27.90 23.41 -11.35
N GLY A 69 -29.04 23.06 -11.95
CA GLY A 69 -29.11 22.08 -13.03
C GLY A 69 -30.41 21.29 -13.08
N LEU A 70 -31.19 21.48 -14.15
CA LEU A 70 -32.24 20.53 -14.51
C LEU A 70 -31.60 19.39 -15.30
N LEU A 71 -32.02 18.16 -15.02
CA LEU A 71 -31.63 17.01 -15.85
C LEU A 71 -32.58 16.94 -17.05
N TRP A 72 -32.01 17.00 -18.25
CA TRP A 72 -32.72 16.92 -19.52
C TRP A 72 -32.41 15.61 -20.22
N SER A 73 -33.41 14.95 -20.78
CA SER A 73 -33.20 13.83 -21.69
C SER A 73 -34.08 13.96 -22.93
N LEU A 74 -33.50 13.65 -24.09
CA LEU A 74 -34.22 13.57 -25.36
C LEU A 74 -34.22 12.13 -25.84
N ALA A 75 -35.41 11.60 -26.12
CA ALA A 75 -35.59 10.31 -26.74
C ALA A 75 -36.36 10.42 -28.05
N SER A 76 -36.10 9.50 -28.99
CA SER A 76 -36.86 9.33 -30.22
C SER A 76 -37.49 7.94 -30.26
N GLY A 77 -38.76 7.84 -30.69
CA GLY A 77 -39.50 6.59 -30.79
C GLY A 77 -40.91 6.63 -30.21
N GLU A 78 -41.62 5.52 -30.36
CA GLU A 78 -42.93 5.29 -29.75
C GLU A 78 -42.77 4.69 -28.35
N THR A 79 -43.81 4.76 -27.50
CA THR A 79 -43.78 4.43 -26.06
C THR A 79 -43.18 3.07 -25.66
N LEU A 80 -43.02 2.14 -26.60
CA LEU A 80 -42.44 0.81 -26.38
C LEU A 80 -41.00 0.65 -26.89
N ASN A 81 -40.51 1.58 -27.72
CA ASN A 81 -39.18 1.61 -28.33
C ASN A 81 -38.63 3.05 -28.30
N GLU A 82 -38.53 3.64 -27.10
CA GLU A 82 -37.91 4.97 -26.92
C GLU A 82 -36.37 4.78 -26.91
N ALA A 83 -35.70 5.22 -27.98
CA ALA A 83 -34.25 5.28 -28.07
C ALA A 83 -33.77 6.63 -27.53
N GLU A 84 -33.00 6.59 -26.45
CA GLU A 84 -32.45 7.78 -25.83
C GLU A 84 -31.34 8.37 -26.72
N LEU A 85 -31.55 9.60 -27.20
CA LEU A 85 -30.62 10.31 -28.07
C LEU A 85 -29.51 10.97 -27.25
N TRP A 86 -29.87 11.59 -26.14
CA TRP A 86 -28.91 12.18 -25.20
C TRP A 86 -29.55 12.48 -23.84
N MET A 87 -28.69 12.56 -22.83
CA MET A 87 -28.99 13.09 -21.49
C MET A 87 -27.99 14.17 -21.14
N HIS A 88 -28.46 15.29 -20.60
CA HIS A 88 -27.64 16.46 -20.33
C HIS A 88 -28.14 17.23 -19.10
N MET A 89 -27.25 17.60 -18.19
CA MET A 89 -27.60 18.39 -17.00
C MET A 89 -27.22 19.86 -17.24
N SER A 90 -28.23 20.74 -17.25
CA SER A 90 -28.00 22.17 -17.51
C SER A 90 -29.12 23.04 -16.93
N ALA A 91 -28.75 24.23 -16.46
CA ALA A 91 -29.69 25.31 -16.14
C ALA A 91 -29.96 26.21 -17.36
N ASP A 92 -29.13 26.14 -18.40
CA ASP A 92 -29.23 26.96 -19.60
C ASP A 92 -30.17 26.34 -20.63
N CYS A 93 -31.37 26.91 -20.74
CA CYS A 93 -32.40 26.49 -21.69
C CYS A 93 -32.04 26.82 -23.15
N THR A 94 -31.12 27.76 -23.41
CA THR A 94 -30.66 28.10 -24.77
C THR A 94 -29.74 27.03 -25.35
N LEU A 95 -28.90 26.44 -24.50
CA LEU A 95 -28.07 25.28 -24.84
C LEU A 95 -28.95 24.08 -25.17
N ILE A 96 -29.94 23.78 -24.32
CA ILE A 96 -30.88 22.67 -24.54
C ILE A 96 -31.67 22.85 -25.84
N HIS A 97 -32.14 24.06 -26.13
CA HIS A 97 -32.78 24.37 -27.41
C HIS A 97 -31.86 24.09 -28.60
N SER A 98 -30.59 24.49 -28.51
CA SER A 98 -29.60 24.24 -29.56
C SER A 98 -29.31 22.74 -29.76
N MET A 99 -29.23 21.98 -28.67
CA MET A 99 -29.05 20.52 -28.71
C MET A 99 -30.27 19.79 -29.30
N VAL A 100 -31.50 20.23 -28.98
CA VAL A 100 -32.72 19.70 -29.59
C VAL A 100 -32.73 19.97 -31.08
N MET A 101 -32.40 21.19 -31.52
CA MET A 101 -32.35 21.54 -32.95
C MET A 101 -31.25 20.79 -33.70
N ALA A 102 -30.08 20.57 -33.07
CA ALA A 102 -29.02 19.76 -33.65
C ALA A 102 -29.43 18.29 -33.83
N ALA A 103 -30.15 17.72 -32.86
CA ALA A 103 -30.65 16.35 -32.94
C ALA A 103 -31.71 16.16 -34.04
N LEU A 104 -32.40 17.22 -34.46
CA LEU A 104 -33.39 17.20 -35.53
C LEU A 104 -32.78 17.37 -36.94
N ASN A 105 -31.49 17.70 -37.06
CA ASN A 105 -30.79 18.03 -38.31
C ASN A 105 -29.77 16.95 -38.75
N CYS A 106 -30.09 15.66 -38.66
CA CYS A 106 -29.26 14.60 -39.27
C CYS A 106 -29.72 14.28 -40.71
N PRO A 107 -28.86 14.39 -41.74
CA PRO A 107 -29.10 13.76 -43.05
C PRO A 107 -28.81 12.26 -42.99
N GLU A 108 -29.74 11.46 -43.53
CA GLU A 108 -29.67 10.01 -43.63
C GLU A 108 -28.56 9.52 -44.57
N GLY A 109 -27.82 8.49 -44.13
CA GLY A 109 -27.31 7.32 -44.89
C GLY A 109 -26.59 7.43 -46.25
N PRO A 110 -25.84 6.38 -46.65
CA PRO A 110 -24.73 6.48 -47.61
C PRO A 110 -25.11 6.17 -49.06
N ALA A 111 -24.59 6.93 -50.05
CA ALA A 111 -24.42 6.46 -51.44
C ALA A 111 -23.63 7.42 -52.33
N HIS A 112 -22.64 6.85 -53.02
CA HIS A 112 -22.15 7.17 -54.37
C HIS A 112 -21.58 8.55 -54.72
N ALA A 113 -20.27 8.53 -55.03
CA ALA A 113 -19.61 9.49 -55.92
C ALA A 113 -20.23 9.50 -57.32
N PRO A 114 -20.16 10.65 -58.01
CA PRO A 114 -19.51 10.64 -59.32
C PRO A 114 -18.58 11.84 -59.58
N ASN A 115 -17.65 11.56 -60.49
CA ASN A 115 -16.65 12.42 -61.15
C ASN A 115 -17.07 13.85 -61.49
N GLY A 116 -16.09 14.75 -61.54
CA GLY A 116 -16.18 16.03 -62.24
C GLY A 116 -14.89 16.84 -62.15
N ASN A 117 -14.15 16.90 -63.26
CA ASN A 117 -12.85 17.54 -63.46
C ASN A 117 -12.88 19.10 -63.38
N GLY A 118 -11.68 19.68 -63.25
CA GLY A 118 -11.32 21.03 -63.68
C GLY A 118 -10.42 21.73 -62.66
N GLU A 119 -9.08 21.67 -62.76
CA GLU A 119 -8.22 22.59 -63.54
C GLU A 119 -8.48 24.09 -63.24
N SER A 120 -7.53 24.99 -62.99
CA SER A 120 -6.06 24.96 -62.99
C SER A 120 -5.50 26.38 -62.65
N ILE A 121 -4.16 26.49 -62.47
CA ILE A 121 -3.27 27.66 -62.75
C ILE A 121 -3.35 28.84 -61.73
N ALA A 122 -2.29 29.53 -61.25
CA ALA A 122 -0.86 29.70 -61.57
C ALA A 122 -0.13 30.23 -60.30
N GLU A 123 1.10 29.78 -60.00
CA GLU A 123 2.39 30.49 -60.24
C GLU A 123 2.61 31.86 -59.53
N ARG A 124 3.49 31.91 -58.52
CA ARG A 124 4.89 32.41 -58.60
C ARG A 124 5.48 32.86 -57.25
N GLU A 125 6.73 32.47 -57.05
CA GLU A 125 7.64 32.84 -55.97
C GLU A 125 8.16 34.28 -56.08
N ALA A 126 8.52 34.92 -54.95
CA ALA A 126 9.87 35.50 -54.71
C ALA A 126 10.01 36.27 -53.37
N LYS A 127 10.89 35.73 -52.52
CA LYS A 127 11.98 36.37 -51.72
C LYS A 127 11.78 37.67 -50.91
N SER A 128 12.00 37.51 -49.60
CA SER A 128 13.00 38.18 -48.73
C SER A 128 12.89 39.68 -48.39
N SER A 129 12.60 39.99 -47.12
CA SER A 129 13.50 40.71 -46.17
C SER A 129 12.78 41.08 -44.84
N LYS A 130 13.49 40.98 -43.70
CA LYS A 130 13.09 41.45 -42.35
C LYS A 130 13.89 42.72 -42.00
N PRO A 131 13.38 43.68 -41.18
CA PRO A 131 13.58 43.63 -39.72
C PRO A 131 12.48 44.29 -38.81
N VAL A 132 12.18 43.65 -37.66
CA VAL A 132 12.06 44.16 -36.23
C VAL A 132 11.55 45.62 -36.02
N LEU A 133 10.53 46.03 -35.23
CA LEU A 133 9.79 45.59 -34.00
C LEU A 133 8.43 46.41 -33.86
N PRO A 134 7.58 46.27 -32.80
CA PRO A 134 6.11 46.01 -32.78
C PRO A 134 5.23 47.32 -32.73
N PRO A 135 3.86 47.36 -32.68
CA PRO A 135 2.94 46.53 -31.87
C PRO A 135 1.54 46.20 -32.46
N GLU A 136 0.73 45.54 -31.62
CA GLU A 136 -0.75 45.44 -31.61
C GLU A 136 -1.48 44.37 -32.45
N GLY A 137 -2.12 43.44 -31.72
CA GLY A 137 -3.48 42.99 -32.01
C GLY A 137 -3.63 41.72 -32.86
N PRO A 138 -4.65 40.89 -32.61
CA PRO A 138 -4.49 39.44 -32.60
C PRO A 138 -4.91 38.79 -33.93
N GLU A 139 -4.04 37.97 -34.51
CA GLU A 139 -4.44 37.00 -35.53
C GLU A 139 -4.61 35.61 -34.93
N VAL A 140 -5.84 35.14 -35.10
CA VAL A 140 -6.43 33.88 -34.68
C VAL A 140 -5.69 32.70 -35.32
N LYS A 141 -5.18 31.79 -34.49
CA LYS A 141 -4.74 30.46 -34.92
C LYS A 141 -5.98 29.62 -35.22
N GLN A 142 -5.97 28.94 -36.35
CA GLN A 142 -6.97 27.95 -36.73
C GLN A 142 -7.01 26.85 -35.66
N ASP A 143 -8.14 26.74 -34.98
CA ASP A 143 -8.43 25.72 -33.97
C ASP A 143 -8.45 24.33 -34.62
N GLU A 144 -7.46 23.49 -34.32
CA GLU A 144 -7.63 22.04 -34.42
C GLU A 144 -8.80 21.66 -33.48
N VAL A 145 -9.84 21.04 -34.04
CA VAL A 145 -11.00 20.59 -33.27
C VAL A 145 -10.52 19.60 -32.21
N CYS A 146 -10.44 20.08 -30.96
CA CYS A 146 -10.20 19.26 -29.79
C CYS A 146 -11.51 18.54 -29.46
N GLU A 147 -11.64 17.28 -29.86
CA GLU A 147 -12.67 16.41 -29.30
C GLU A 147 -12.28 16.09 -27.86
N ILE A 148 -12.98 16.73 -26.93
CA ILE A 148 -12.81 16.54 -25.50
C ILE A 148 -13.92 15.60 -25.03
N LEU A 149 -13.57 14.36 -24.70
CA LEU A 149 -14.50 13.41 -24.09
C LEU A 149 -14.26 13.40 -22.58
N ARG A 150 -15.30 13.69 -21.79
CA ARG A 150 -15.25 13.69 -20.33
C ARG A 150 -16.24 12.69 -19.77
N GLY A 151 -15.86 12.01 -18.70
CA GLY A 151 -16.76 11.09 -18.02
C GLY A 151 -16.31 10.72 -16.62
N ASP A 152 -17.19 9.98 -15.96
CA ASP A 152 -16.99 9.44 -14.62
C ASP A 152 -16.83 7.91 -14.70
N LEU A 153 -15.80 7.41 -14.02
CA LEU A 153 -15.50 5.99 -13.88
C LEU A 153 -16.57 5.21 -13.11
N ALA A 154 -17.40 5.89 -12.32
CA ALA A 154 -18.55 5.29 -11.66
C ALA A 154 -19.66 4.87 -12.65
N ASN A 155 -19.83 5.64 -13.73
CA ASN A 155 -20.87 5.40 -14.73
C ASN A 155 -20.34 4.62 -15.94
N ASN A 156 -19.10 4.87 -16.35
CA ASN A 156 -18.43 4.18 -17.45
C ASN A 156 -17.08 3.66 -17.00
N ARG A 157 -16.96 2.33 -16.90
CA ARG A 157 -15.71 1.69 -16.47
C ARG A 157 -14.58 1.99 -17.46
N ILE A 158 -13.36 2.19 -16.95
CA ILE A 158 -12.22 2.57 -17.79
C ILE A 158 -11.83 1.49 -18.82
N ASP A 159 -12.08 0.21 -18.52
CA ASP A 159 -11.85 -0.90 -19.46
C ASP A 159 -12.68 -0.73 -20.73
N GLN A 160 -13.96 -0.40 -20.59
CA GLN A 160 -14.86 -0.12 -21.70
C GLN A 160 -14.45 1.13 -22.47
N PHE A 161 -13.99 2.18 -21.77
CA PHE A 161 -13.52 3.40 -22.39
C PHE A 161 -12.25 3.17 -23.24
N PHE A 162 -11.27 2.43 -22.71
CA PHE A 162 -10.07 2.09 -23.46
C PHE A 162 -10.38 1.19 -24.66
N GLN A 163 -11.35 0.29 -24.56
CA GLN A 163 -11.83 -0.51 -25.70
C GLN A 163 -12.51 0.36 -26.76
N LEU A 164 -13.26 1.39 -26.37
CA LEU A 164 -13.87 2.34 -27.30
C LEU A 164 -12.78 3.09 -28.10
N LEU A 165 -11.76 3.62 -27.40
CA LEU A 165 -10.62 4.27 -28.05
C LEU A 165 -9.88 3.34 -29.01
N ALA A 166 -9.73 2.06 -28.63
CA ALA A 166 -9.14 1.03 -29.48
C ALA A 166 -9.99 0.76 -30.74
N SER A 167 -11.31 0.59 -30.58
CA SER A 167 -12.22 0.27 -31.69
C SER A 167 -12.33 1.39 -32.73
N GLY A 168 -12.22 2.65 -32.30
CA GLY A 168 -12.24 3.81 -33.20
C GLY A 168 -10.86 4.27 -33.67
N ASN A 169 -9.77 3.57 -33.34
CA ASN A 169 -8.39 3.95 -33.65
C ASN A 169 -7.99 5.37 -33.19
N TRP A 170 -8.48 5.79 -32.03
CA TRP A 170 -8.30 7.16 -31.53
C TRP A 170 -6.85 7.44 -31.14
N THR A 171 -6.39 8.67 -31.37
CA THR A 171 -5.06 9.14 -31.00
C THR A 171 -5.18 10.39 -30.14
N GLY A 172 -4.53 10.38 -28.98
CA GLY A 172 -4.65 11.48 -28.02
C GLY A 172 -4.23 11.08 -26.61
N ARG A 173 -4.57 11.93 -25.65
CA ARG A 173 -4.18 11.80 -24.24
C ARG A 173 -5.42 11.66 -23.37
N VAL A 174 -5.42 10.66 -22.50
CA VAL A 174 -6.39 10.48 -21.42
C VAL A 174 -5.75 10.93 -20.11
N GLU A 175 -6.36 11.88 -19.44
CA GLU A 175 -6.02 12.30 -18.08
C GLU A 175 -7.07 11.76 -17.12
N ILE A 176 -6.65 11.02 -16.09
CA ILE A 176 -7.55 10.40 -15.11
C ILE A 176 -7.23 10.97 -13.73
N THR A 177 -8.24 11.44 -13.00
CA THR A 177 -8.08 11.97 -11.65
C THR A 177 -8.82 11.07 -10.66
N HIS A 178 -8.11 10.51 -9.69
CA HIS A 178 -8.66 9.67 -8.64
C HIS A 178 -7.99 9.98 -7.29
N LYS A 179 -8.76 10.43 -6.29
CA LYS A 179 -8.30 10.74 -4.92
C LYS A 179 -7.02 11.60 -4.89
N ASP A 180 -7.06 12.74 -5.58
CA ASP A 180 -5.96 13.71 -5.75
C ASP A 180 -4.73 13.22 -6.54
N LEU A 181 -4.70 11.95 -6.96
CA LEU A 181 -3.69 11.43 -7.86
C LEU A 181 -4.13 11.60 -9.32
N ARG A 182 -3.21 12.07 -10.16
CA ARG A 182 -3.40 12.18 -11.60
C ARG A 182 -2.71 11.04 -12.33
N ALA A 183 -3.38 10.48 -13.31
CA ALA A 183 -2.85 9.52 -14.25
C ALA A 183 -2.87 10.10 -15.66
N GLU A 184 -1.88 9.74 -16.45
CA GLU A 184 -1.78 10.10 -17.86
C GLU A 184 -1.64 8.82 -18.68
N VAL A 185 -2.47 8.66 -19.71
CA VAL A 185 -2.36 7.56 -20.67
C VAL A 185 -2.43 8.13 -22.09
N CYS A 186 -1.41 7.86 -22.89
CA CYS A 186 -1.36 8.28 -24.29
C CYS A 186 -1.71 7.11 -25.21
N PHE A 187 -2.59 7.37 -26.17
CA PHE A 187 -3.02 6.43 -27.20
C PHE A 187 -2.55 6.88 -28.58
N ILE A 188 -2.10 5.93 -29.40
CA ILE A 188 -1.79 6.12 -30.83
C ILE A 188 -2.48 5.01 -31.60
N HIS A 189 -3.32 5.38 -32.57
CA HIS A 189 -4.13 4.44 -33.37
C HIS A 189 -4.87 3.40 -32.50
N GLY A 190 -5.47 3.86 -31.40
CA GLY A 190 -6.23 3.00 -30.49
C GLY A 190 -5.38 2.12 -29.56
N GLN A 191 -4.05 2.17 -29.62
CA GLN A 191 -3.17 1.41 -28.73
C GLN A 191 -2.52 2.32 -27.68
N PRO A 192 -2.44 1.87 -26.41
CA PRO A 192 -1.74 2.62 -25.38
C PRO A 192 -0.22 2.53 -25.61
N VAL A 193 0.46 3.66 -25.63
CA VAL A 193 1.92 3.75 -25.84
C VAL A 193 2.66 4.24 -24.61
N HIS A 194 2.01 5.05 -23.79
CA HIS A 194 2.55 5.56 -22.54
C HIS A 194 1.48 5.57 -21.48
N ALA A 195 1.85 5.23 -20.25
CA ALA A 195 1.00 5.36 -19.09
C ALA A 195 1.84 5.70 -17.86
N SER A 196 1.27 6.55 -16.99
CA SER A 196 1.83 6.95 -15.71
C SER A 196 0.70 7.08 -14.70
N TYR A 197 0.86 6.49 -13.52
CA TYR A 197 -0.10 6.60 -12.41
C TYR A 197 0.63 6.50 -11.07
N ALA A 198 0.59 7.56 -10.26
CA ALA A 198 1.39 7.66 -9.03
C ALA A 198 2.88 7.34 -9.33
N ASP A 199 3.47 6.37 -8.63
CA ASP A 199 4.87 5.93 -8.83
C ASP A 199 5.01 4.84 -9.92
N LEU A 200 3.92 4.44 -10.57
CA LEU A 200 3.90 3.39 -11.59
C LEU A 200 4.00 3.98 -13.01
N ILE A 201 4.81 3.35 -13.86
CA ILE A 201 4.99 3.74 -15.26
C ILE A 201 4.84 2.49 -16.15
N GLY A 202 4.20 2.65 -17.31
CA GLY A 202 4.08 1.61 -18.34
C GLY A 202 2.96 0.60 -18.07
N ASP A 203 3.20 -0.67 -18.37
CA ASP A 203 2.19 -1.75 -18.27
C ASP A 203 1.52 -1.82 -16.88
N ALA A 204 2.31 -1.67 -15.81
CA ALA A 204 1.83 -1.72 -14.43
C ALA A 204 0.83 -0.58 -14.12
N ALA A 205 1.07 0.61 -14.66
CA ALA A 205 0.16 1.75 -14.52
C ALA A 205 -1.18 1.44 -15.18
N ILE A 206 -1.20 0.88 -16.40
CA ILE A 206 -2.45 0.53 -17.10
C ILE A 206 -3.22 -0.55 -16.35
N ILE A 207 -2.54 -1.61 -15.89
CA ILE A 207 -3.18 -2.70 -15.13
C ILE A 207 -3.86 -2.16 -13.86
N GLU A 208 -3.23 -1.19 -13.19
CA GLU A 208 -3.83 -0.59 -11.99
C GLU A 208 -4.98 0.36 -12.34
N LEU A 209 -4.83 1.17 -13.40
CA LEU A 209 -5.88 2.05 -13.90
C LEU A 209 -7.14 1.29 -14.28
N ILE A 210 -7.03 0.17 -15.02
CA ILE A 210 -8.15 -0.73 -15.37
C ILE A 210 -8.94 -1.17 -14.12
N GLY A 211 -8.27 -1.23 -12.97
CA GLY A 211 -8.84 -1.58 -11.69
C GLY A 211 -9.66 -0.52 -10.97
N LEU A 212 -9.55 0.74 -11.38
CA LEU A 212 -10.22 1.86 -10.72
C LEU A 212 -11.73 1.77 -10.93
N ARG A 213 -12.48 2.08 -9.88
CA ARG A 213 -13.96 2.08 -9.87
C ARG A 213 -14.57 3.47 -9.73
N GLU A 214 -13.74 4.46 -9.43
CA GLU A 214 -14.12 5.84 -9.15
C GLU A 214 -13.04 6.76 -9.74
N GLY A 215 -13.44 7.95 -10.17
CA GLY A 215 -12.53 8.96 -10.74
C GLY A 215 -13.08 9.60 -12.00
N LEU A 216 -12.54 10.76 -12.34
CA LEU A 216 -12.92 11.50 -13.55
C LEU A 216 -11.88 11.27 -14.63
N TYR A 217 -12.31 11.03 -15.86
CA TYR A 217 -11.42 10.96 -17.01
C TYR A 217 -11.75 12.06 -18.02
N GLU A 218 -10.70 12.58 -18.65
CA GLU A 218 -10.77 13.53 -19.75
C GLU A 218 -9.85 13.04 -20.86
N PHE A 219 -10.40 12.78 -22.04
CA PHE A 219 -9.63 12.54 -23.25
C PHE A 219 -9.56 13.81 -24.08
N ARG A 220 -8.38 14.09 -24.61
CA ARG A 220 -8.13 15.16 -25.56
C ARG A 220 -7.46 14.57 -26.79
N SER A 221 -8.08 14.74 -27.95
CA SER A 221 -7.44 14.47 -29.24
C SER A 221 -6.25 15.40 -29.43
N GLY A 222 -5.14 14.88 -29.94
CA GLY A 222 -3.92 15.67 -30.10
C GLY A 222 -2.77 14.89 -30.72
N PRO A 223 -1.62 15.55 -30.96
CA PRO A 223 -0.49 14.92 -31.63
C PRO A 223 0.04 13.71 -30.84
N PRO A 224 0.57 12.69 -31.54
CA PRO A 224 1.08 11.49 -30.91
C PRO A 224 2.20 11.81 -29.91
N SER A 225 2.21 11.12 -28.78
CA SER A 225 3.25 11.29 -27.76
C SER A 225 4.59 10.71 -28.23
N GLU A 226 5.69 11.41 -27.93
CA GLU A 226 7.06 10.91 -28.15
C GLU A 226 7.48 9.84 -27.12
N LYS A 227 6.79 9.77 -25.97
CA LYS A 227 7.12 8.84 -24.89
C LYS A 227 6.52 7.46 -25.16
N ARG A 228 7.32 6.41 -24.98
CA ARG A 228 6.88 5.01 -25.04
C ARG A 228 7.31 4.28 -23.78
N SER A 229 6.36 3.81 -22.99
CA SER A 229 6.61 3.02 -21.78
C SER A 229 5.75 1.76 -21.67
N VAL A 230 4.72 1.64 -22.51
CA VAL A 230 3.84 0.48 -22.56
C VAL A 230 4.40 -0.48 -23.60
N THR A 231 4.56 -1.75 -23.22
CA THR A 231 5.15 -2.78 -24.07
C THR A 231 4.13 -3.78 -24.60
N LYS A 232 3.04 -3.98 -23.87
CA LYS A 232 1.97 -4.93 -24.19
C LYS A 232 0.80 -4.24 -24.89
N ASN A 233 0.09 -4.99 -25.72
CA ASN A 233 -1.16 -4.52 -26.30
C ASN A 233 -2.27 -4.41 -25.23
N LEU A 234 -3.32 -3.65 -25.54
CA LEU A 234 -4.43 -3.43 -24.61
C LEU A 234 -5.10 -4.74 -24.15
N GLU A 235 -5.28 -5.71 -25.05
CA GLU A 235 -5.89 -7.00 -24.73
C GLU A 235 -5.08 -7.81 -23.71
N ALA A 236 -3.76 -7.87 -23.85
CA ALA A 236 -2.90 -8.55 -22.88
C ALA A 236 -2.89 -7.84 -21.53
N LEU A 237 -3.02 -6.51 -21.50
CA LEU A 237 -3.12 -5.72 -20.27
C LEU A 237 -4.47 -5.95 -19.56
N LEU A 238 -5.57 -5.99 -20.31
CA LEU A 238 -6.90 -6.36 -19.78
C LEU A 238 -6.90 -7.79 -19.22
N PHE A 239 -6.31 -8.74 -19.95
CA PHE A 239 -6.17 -10.12 -19.49
C PHE A 239 -5.31 -10.23 -18.23
N ALA A 240 -4.20 -9.50 -18.16
CA ALA A 240 -3.33 -9.46 -16.99
C ALA A 240 -4.07 -8.90 -15.77
N ARG A 241 -4.90 -7.86 -15.92
CA ARG A 241 -5.72 -7.34 -14.82
C ARG A 241 -6.77 -8.34 -14.36
N ASN A 242 -7.49 -8.99 -15.27
CA ASN A 242 -8.47 -10.01 -14.92
C ASN A 242 -7.82 -11.19 -14.19
N SER A 243 -6.66 -11.63 -14.66
CA SER A 243 -5.87 -12.68 -14.00
C SER A 243 -5.45 -12.24 -12.59
N LEU A 244 -4.98 -11.01 -12.41
CA LEU A 244 -4.60 -10.46 -11.10
C LEU A 244 -5.78 -10.40 -10.12
N ILE A 245 -6.98 -10.06 -10.60
CA ILE A 245 -8.21 -10.08 -9.79
C ILE A 245 -8.55 -11.52 -9.37
N ASN A 246 -8.46 -12.47 -10.29
CA ASN A 246 -8.72 -13.89 -10.01
C ASN A 246 -7.73 -14.45 -8.97
N TYR A 247 -6.44 -14.19 -9.14
CA TYR A 247 -5.41 -14.56 -8.16
C TYR A 247 -5.70 -13.92 -6.80
N GLY A 248 -6.04 -12.62 -6.78
CA GLY A 248 -6.39 -11.92 -5.55
C GLY A 248 -7.62 -12.49 -4.84
N ASN A 249 -8.64 -12.92 -5.58
CA ASN A 249 -9.83 -13.57 -5.02
C ASN A 249 -9.48 -14.96 -4.46
N TYR A 250 -8.69 -15.76 -5.20
CA TYR A 250 -8.21 -17.05 -4.71
C TYR A 250 -7.45 -16.92 -3.38
N LEU A 251 -6.57 -15.92 -3.27
CA LEU A 251 -5.84 -15.65 -2.03
C LEU A 251 -6.77 -15.27 -0.87
N LYS A 252 -7.81 -14.47 -1.13
CA LYS A 252 -8.83 -14.11 -0.13
C LYS A 252 -9.65 -15.31 0.31
N ASP A 253 -10.04 -16.18 -0.61
CA ASP A 253 -10.79 -17.40 -0.32
C ASP A 253 -9.98 -18.37 0.53
N HIS A 254 -8.66 -18.42 0.31
CA HIS A 254 -7.70 -19.15 1.16
C HIS A 254 -7.28 -18.38 2.42
N LYS A 255 -8.02 -17.31 2.77
CA LYS A 255 -7.86 -16.51 4.01
C LYS A 255 -6.48 -15.89 4.20
N LEU A 256 -5.73 -15.68 3.12
CA LEU A 256 -4.46 -14.98 3.17
C LEU A 256 -4.71 -13.49 3.44
N LYS A 257 -4.37 -13.03 4.65
CA LYS A 257 -4.34 -11.62 5.06
C LYS A 257 -2.92 -11.17 5.36
N GLU A 258 -2.70 -9.87 5.37
CA GLU A 258 -1.43 -9.21 5.69
C GLU A 258 -0.77 -9.76 6.98
N ASP A 259 -1.55 -9.99 8.04
CA ASP A 259 -1.02 -10.47 9.34
C ASP A 259 -0.99 -12.00 9.48
N THR A 260 -1.21 -12.74 8.41
CA THR A 260 -1.35 -14.20 8.52
C THR A 260 0.02 -14.88 8.39
N PRO A 261 0.43 -15.71 9.36
CA PRO A 261 1.68 -16.43 9.28
C PRO A 261 1.60 -17.56 8.25
N LEU A 262 2.72 -17.78 7.56
CA LEU A 262 2.83 -18.74 6.48
C LEU A 262 3.79 -19.87 6.86
N MET A 263 3.40 -21.11 6.55
CA MET A 263 4.22 -22.31 6.75
C MET A 263 4.60 -22.92 5.40
N LYS A 264 5.82 -23.45 5.29
CA LYS A 264 6.20 -24.34 4.20
C LYS A 264 5.60 -25.73 4.45
N LEU A 265 4.88 -26.27 3.48
CA LEU A 265 4.38 -27.65 3.54
C LEU A 265 5.46 -28.68 3.19
N THR A 266 6.45 -28.30 2.37
CA THR A 266 7.50 -29.19 1.86
C THR A 266 8.90 -28.63 2.09
N PRO A 267 9.43 -28.61 3.33
CA PRO A 267 10.67 -27.91 3.66
C PRO A 267 11.93 -28.38 2.91
N ASP A 268 11.99 -29.64 2.45
CA ASP A 268 13.17 -30.26 1.84
C ASP A 268 13.11 -30.38 0.30
N LEU A 269 12.39 -29.49 -0.36
CA LEU A 269 12.20 -29.55 -1.81
C LEU A 269 13.46 -29.14 -2.58
N SER A 270 13.92 -29.96 -3.53
CA SER A 270 15.04 -29.60 -4.42
C SER A 270 14.65 -28.51 -5.42
N GLU A 271 15.64 -27.76 -5.92
CA GLU A 271 15.42 -26.67 -6.89
C GLU A 271 14.71 -27.14 -8.16
N SER A 272 15.13 -28.29 -8.71
CA SER A 272 14.51 -28.88 -9.89
C SER A 272 13.07 -29.34 -9.66
N GLU A 273 12.75 -29.80 -8.44
CA GLU A 273 11.38 -30.22 -8.10
C GLU A 273 10.46 -29.01 -7.89
N PHE A 274 10.98 -27.93 -7.29
CA PHE A 274 10.27 -26.67 -7.16
C PHE A 274 9.91 -26.08 -8.52
N GLU A 275 10.88 -25.99 -9.43
CA GLU A 275 10.66 -25.48 -10.79
C GLU A 275 9.61 -26.32 -11.54
N ARG A 276 9.66 -27.65 -11.40
CA ARG A 276 8.67 -28.55 -12.01
C ARG A 276 7.25 -28.31 -11.49
N LEU A 277 7.09 -28.08 -10.18
CA LEU A 277 5.76 -27.83 -9.58
C LEU A 277 5.20 -26.46 -9.98
N VAL A 278 6.07 -25.46 -10.10
CA VAL A 278 5.68 -24.10 -10.48
C VAL A 278 5.54 -23.92 -12.00
N ALA A 279 6.14 -24.79 -12.81
CA ALA A 279 6.12 -24.67 -14.28
C ALA A 279 4.71 -24.69 -14.89
N SER A 280 3.73 -25.35 -14.25
CA SER A 280 2.33 -25.34 -14.68
C SER A 280 1.51 -24.15 -14.14
N ALA A 281 2.11 -23.30 -13.30
CA ALA A 281 1.44 -22.19 -12.63
C ALA A 281 1.52 -20.89 -13.44
N ALA A 282 1.05 -19.77 -12.86
CA ALA A 282 1.07 -18.48 -13.55
C ALA A 282 2.50 -18.05 -13.91
N PRO A 283 2.72 -17.38 -15.06
CA PRO A 283 4.05 -16.94 -15.48
C PRO A 283 4.54 -15.80 -14.58
N VAL A 284 5.50 -16.10 -13.73
CA VAL A 284 6.08 -15.19 -12.73
C VAL A 284 7.60 -15.35 -12.71
N ASP A 285 8.33 -14.35 -12.23
CA ASP A 285 9.78 -14.46 -12.06
C ASP A 285 10.12 -15.59 -11.07
N MET A 286 10.71 -16.66 -11.62
CA MET A 286 11.11 -17.86 -10.88
C MET A 286 12.09 -17.56 -9.75
N ARG A 287 13.01 -16.60 -9.95
CA ARG A 287 14.01 -16.22 -8.93
C ARG A 287 13.32 -15.59 -7.73
N MET A 288 12.42 -14.64 -7.98
CA MET A 288 11.68 -13.94 -6.92
C MET A 288 10.75 -14.90 -6.17
N GLN A 289 10.06 -15.78 -6.91
CA GLN A 289 9.18 -16.78 -6.34
C GLN A 289 9.94 -17.77 -5.42
N LYS A 290 11.15 -18.20 -5.80
CA LYS A 290 12.02 -19.03 -4.97
C LYS A 290 12.54 -18.31 -3.73
N GLN A 291 12.94 -17.04 -3.86
CA GLN A 291 13.41 -16.24 -2.72
C GLN A 291 12.30 -16.05 -1.67
N ILE A 292 11.08 -15.76 -2.11
CA ILE A 292 9.92 -15.65 -1.22
C ILE A 292 9.61 -16.99 -0.57
N TYR A 293 9.63 -18.09 -1.33
CA TYR A 293 9.45 -19.42 -0.77
C TYR A 293 10.47 -19.69 0.34
N LEU A 294 11.77 -19.43 0.11
CA LEU A 294 12.81 -19.62 1.11
C LEU A 294 12.62 -18.75 2.36
N ALA A 295 12.05 -17.55 2.23
CA ALA A 295 11.78 -16.64 3.35
C ALA A 295 10.64 -17.11 4.28
N VAL A 296 9.78 -18.04 3.85
CA VAL A 296 8.70 -18.59 4.68
C VAL A 296 9.29 -19.54 5.73
N ASN A 297 9.08 -19.25 7.02
CA ASN A 297 9.67 -19.99 8.15
C ASN A 297 8.65 -20.42 9.22
N GLY A 298 7.34 -20.28 8.97
CA GLY A 298 6.29 -20.60 9.93
C GLY A 298 5.94 -19.48 10.93
N GLN A 299 6.74 -18.41 11.01
CA GLN A 299 6.53 -17.28 11.92
C GLN A 299 6.32 -15.95 11.19
N SER A 300 6.96 -15.77 10.03
CA SER A 300 6.84 -14.56 9.23
C SER A 300 5.45 -14.44 8.61
N THR A 301 4.82 -13.28 8.81
CA THR A 301 3.55 -12.92 8.16
C THR A 301 3.78 -12.47 6.72
N LEU A 302 2.70 -12.39 5.92
CA LEU A 302 2.76 -11.80 4.58
C LEU A 302 3.36 -10.38 4.63
N SER A 303 2.94 -9.56 5.60
CA SER A 303 3.48 -8.22 5.84
C SER A 303 4.98 -8.21 6.12
N ASP A 304 5.47 -9.14 6.94
CA ASP A 304 6.90 -9.21 7.28
C ASP A 304 7.76 -9.58 6.08
N ILE A 305 7.24 -10.47 5.22
CA ILE A 305 7.91 -10.86 3.97
C ILE A 305 7.94 -9.68 2.99
N LEU A 306 6.82 -8.97 2.82
CA LEU A 306 6.72 -7.81 1.91
C LEU A 306 7.52 -6.59 2.42
N LYS A 307 7.72 -6.43 3.73
CA LYS A 307 8.65 -5.42 4.28
C LYS A 307 10.10 -5.71 3.92
N ARG A 308 10.48 -6.98 3.87
CA ARG A 308 11.84 -7.42 3.51
C ARG A 308 12.07 -7.39 2.00
N TYR A 309 11.04 -7.70 1.22
CA TYR A 309 11.05 -7.69 -0.24
C TYR A 309 9.89 -6.81 -0.73
N PRO A 310 10.10 -5.49 -0.85
CA PRO A 310 9.07 -4.57 -1.28
C PRO A 310 8.74 -4.82 -2.76
N LEU A 311 7.62 -5.50 -2.98
CA LEU A 311 7.12 -5.83 -4.32
C LEU A 311 5.77 -5.15 -4.56
N PRO A 312 5.51 -4.66 -5.78
CA PRO A 312 4.21 -4.11 -6.12
C PRO A 312 3.15 -5.22 -6.17
N ARG A 313 1.88 -4.80 -6.04
CA ARG A 313 0.72 -5.70 -6.03
C ARG A 313 0.62 -6.61 -7.26
N SER A 314 1.05 -6.11 -8.42
CA SER A 314 1.11 -6.84 -9.68
C SER A 314 2.06 -8.04 -9.64
N GLU A 315 3.07 -8.02 -8.75
CA GLU A 315 4.11 -9.03 -8.70
C GLU A 315 3.93 -10.00 -7.53
N TRP A 316 3.61 -9.51 -6.33
CA TRP A 316 3.50 -10.42 -5.19
C TRP A 316 2.24 -11.29 -5.25
N ILE A 317 1.10 -10.79 -5.74
CA ILE A 317 -0.15 -11.57 -5.80
C ILE A 317 0.02 -12.87 -6.60
N PRO A 318 0.54 -12.84 -7.85
CA PRO A 318 0.80 -14.05 -8.61
C PRO A 318 1.76 -15.02 -7.91
N ILE A 319 2.80 -14.51 -7.23
CA ILE A 319 3.77 -15.33 -6.48
C ILE A 319 3.06 -16.14 -5.40
N PHE A 320 2.33 -15.46 -4.51
CA PHE A 320 1.64 -16.13 -3.40
C PHE A 320 0.52 -17.04 -3.89
N PHE A 321 -0.15 -16.68 -5.00
CA PHE A 321 -1.12 -17.55 -5.66
C PHE A 321 -0.46 -18.86 -6.10
N ASN A 322 0.66 -18.79 -6.83
CA ASN A 322 1.37 -19.98 -7.29
C ASN A 322 1.82 -20.86 -6.11
N LEU A 323 2.39 -20.26 -5.07
CA LEU A 323 2.88 -21.00 -3.91
C LEU A 323 1.74 -21.70 -3.15
N LEU A 324 0.56 -21.08 -3.03
CA LEU A 324 -0.61 -21.70 -2.40
C LEU A 324 -1.28 -22.75 -3.31
N ALA A 325 -1.47 -22.44 -4.59
CA ALA A 325 -2.09 -23.34 -5.56
C ALA A 325 -1.26 -24.62 -5.79
N CYS A 326 0.06 -24.49 -5.79
CA CYS A 326 0.99 -25.63 -5.87
C CYS A 326 1.19 -26.35 -4.53
N GLN A 327 0.45 -25.96 -3.47
CA GLN A 327 0.57 -26.54 -2.12
C GLN A 327 1.99 -26.49 -1.55
N LEU A 328 2.77 -25.48 -1.92
CA LEU A 328 4.13 -25.27 -1.41
C LEU A 328 4.10 -24.57 -0.04
N ILE A 329 3.12 -23.69 0.15
CA ILE A 329 2.87 -22.99 1.41
C ILE A 329 1.43 -23.20 1.88
N ALA A 330 1.22 -23.09 3.19
CA ALA A 330 -0.11 -23.07 3.80
C ALA A 330 -0.27 -21.85 4.70
N VAL A 331 -1.51 -21.37 4.76
CA VAL A 331 -1.93 -20.32 5.69
C VAL A 331 -2.17 -20.99 7.05
N ILE A 332 -1.42 -20.56 8.07
CA ILE A 332 -1.65 -21.05 9.43
C ILE A 332 -2.78 -20.20 10.03
N GLU A 333 -3.95 -20.80 10.24
CA GLU A 333 -4.90 -20.25 11.21
C GLU A 333 -4.35 -20.53 12.60
N ILE A 334 -3.68 -19.55 13.21
CA ILE A 334 -3.51 -19.59 14.67
C ILE A 334 -4.93 -19.45 15.21
N PRO A 335 -5.50 -20.47 15.89
CA PRO A 335 -6.80 -20.31 16.50
C PRO A 335 -6.69 -19.13 17.46
N LYS A 336 -7.39 -18.04 17.15
CA LYS A 336 -7.63 -16.98 18.13
C LYS A 336 -8.53 -17.62 19.17
N ILE A 337 -7.94 -18.32 20.13
CA ILE A 337 -8.65 -18.76 21.32
C ILE A 337 -9.17 -17.46 21.93
N PRO A 338 -10.49 -17.20 21.90
CA PRO A 338 -11.00 -15.99 22.50
C PRO A 338 -10.58 -16.04 23.96
N TYR A 339 -9.79 -15.07 24.40
CA TYR A 339 -9.47 -14.92 25.81
C TYR A 339 -10.81 -14.87 26.52
N LEU A 340 -11.08 -15.90 27.34
CA LEU A 340 -12.27 -15.91 28.17
C LEU A 340 -12.25 -14.57 28.93
N PRO A 341 -13.32 -13.76 28.89
CA PRO A 341 -13.35 -12.51 29.65
C PRO A 341 -12.98 -12.87 31.07
N LEU A 342 -11.87 -12.29 31.56
CA LEU A 342 -11.41 -12.56 32.92
C LEU A 342 -12.60 -12.33 33.84
N SER A 343 -13.08 -13.40 34.47
CA SER A 343 -14.07 -13.32 35.53
C SER A 343 -13.59 -12.26 36.53
N ALA A 344 -14.49 -11.48 37.11
CA ALA A 344 -14.15 -10.43 38.09
C ALA A 344 -13.32 -10.95 39.29
N ALA A 345 -13.24 -12.27 39.48
CA ALA A 345 -12.30 -12.95 40.37
C ALA A 345 -10.93 -13.24 39.71
N ALA A 346 -10.46 -12.37 38.82
CA ALA A 346 -9.12 -12.46 38.26
C ALA A 346 -8.13 -12.41 39.43
N ILE A 347 -7.41 -13.51 39.65
CA ILE A 347 -6.29 -13.55 40.59
C ILE A 347 -5.25 -12.58 40.04
N GLU A 348 -5.30 -11.33 40.49
CA GLU A 348 -4.35 -10.32 40.06
C GLU A 348 -2.99 -10.70 40.63
N LEU A 349 -2.00 -10.81 39.76
CA LEU A 349 -0.62 -11.02 40.17
C LEU A 349 -0.24 -9.90 41.14
N ASN A 350 0.03 -10.25 42.40
CA ASN A 350 0.32 -9.28 43.43
C ASN A 350 1.68 -8.60 43.16
N LYS A 351 1.65 -7.53 42.37
CA LYS A 351 2.83 -6.74 41.97
C LYS A 351 3.58 -6.18 43.17
N TYR A 352 2.89 -5.91 44.29
CA TYR A 352 3.52 -5.48 45.52
C TYR A 352 4.38 -6.58 46.12
N LEU A 353 3.86 -7.82 46.23
CA LEU A 353 4.63 -8.96 46.71
C LEU A 353 5.85 -9.22 45.82
N LEU A 354 5.68 -9.16 44.49
CA LEU A 354 6.79 -9.28 43.55
C LEU A 354 7.87 -8.21 43.78
N LYS A 355 7.47 -6.95 44.00
CA LYS A 355 8.40 -5.86 44.28
C LYS A 355 9.14 -6.09 45.61
N THR A 356 8.44 -6.57 46.65
CA THR A 356 9.03 -6.90 47.95
C THR A 356 10.03 -8.04 47.84
N ILE A 357 9.70 -9.12 47.13
CA ILE A 357 10.63 -10.25 46.92
C ILE A 357 11.82 -9.80 46.08
N LYS A 358 11.58 -9.06 45.00
CA LYS A 358 12.65 -8.52 44.15
C LYS A 358 13.61 -7.63 44.96
N GLY A 359 13.10 -6.82 45.88
CA GLY A 359 13.92 -6.00 46.78
C GLY A 359 14.78 -6.81 47.76
N LYS A 360 14.43 -8.06 48.07
CA LYS A 360 15.22 -8.93 48.96
C LYS A 360 16.35 -9.68 48.26
N ILE A 361 16.21 -9.92 46.95
CA ILE A 361 17.18 -10.66 46.13
C ILE A 361 18.13 -9.73 45.36
N VAL A 362 18.01 -8.42 45.59
CA VAL A 362 18.81 -7.36 44.96
C VAL A 362 19.53 -6.57 46.05
N THR A 363 20.77 -6.17 45.80
CA THR A 363 21.55 -5.34 46.71
C THR A 363 21.07 -3.89 46.70
N SER A 364 21.00 -3.25 47.87
CA SER A 364 20.54 -1.86 48.00
C SER A 364 21.51 -0.84 47.40
N GLN A 365 22.80 -1.18 47.35
CA GLN A 365 23.87 -0.29 46.89
C GLN A 365 23.99 -0.23 45.36
N THR A 366 23.91 -1.38 44.67
CA THR A 366 24.13 -1.45 43.21
C THR A 366 22.86 -1.73 42.42
N GLY A 367 21.79 -2.22 43.05
CA GLY A 367 20.59 -2.66 42.35
C GLY A 367 20.77 -3.97 41.56
N LEU A 368 21.90 -4.67 41.75
CA LEU A 368 22.19 -5.95 41.14
C LEU A 368 21.70 -7.12 41.99
N TYR A 369 21.39 -8.24 41.34
CA TYR A 369 21.00 -9.47 42.03
C TYR A 369 22.13 -9.99 42.93
N THR A 370 21.78 -10.59 44.05
CA THR A 370 22.74 -11.16 45.00
C THR A 370 23.28 -12.51 44.52
N TYR A 371 24.40 -12.95 45.07
CA TYR A 371 24.97 -14.27 44.77
C TYR A 371 23.99 -15.44 45.00
N PRO A 372 23.21 -15.51 46.10
CA PRO A 372 22.18 -16.54 46.23
C PRO A 372 21.13 -16.51 45.12
N ALA A 373 20.75 -15.32 44.64
CA ALA A 373 19.80 -15.19 43.54
C ALA A 373 20.43 -15.67 42.22
N PHE A 374 21.71 -15.37 41.99
CA PHE A 374 22.46 -15.89 40.85
C PHE A 374 22.45 -17.42 40.80
N LEU A 375 22.76 -18.11 41.91
CA LEU A 375 22.76 -19.57 41.95
C LEU A 375 21.39 -20.15 41.58
N LEU A 376 20.31 -19.56 42.11
CA LEU A 376 18.94 -19.99 41.79
C LEU A 376 18.64 -19.86 40.28
N PHE A 377 19.01 -18.75 39.67
CA PHE A 377 18.76 -18.53 38.24
C PHE A 377 19.69 -19.35 37.34
N LEU A 378 20.92 -19.63 37.77
CA LEU A 378 21.83 -20.52 37.07
C LEU A 378 21.29 -21.95 37.04
N GLU A 379 20.81 -22.45 38.17
CA GLU A 379 20.16 -23.77 38.26
C GLU A 379 18.90 -23.82 37.38
N GLN A 380 18.07 -22.76 37.41
CA GLN A 380 16.89 -22.68 36.56
C GLN A 380 17.25 -22.71 35.06
N GLU A 381 18.32 -22.04 34.66
CA GLU A 381 18.75 -22.01 33.25
C GLU A 381 19.35 -23.36 32.82
N GLN A 382 20.09 -24.06 33.69
CA GLN A 382 20.54 -25.44 33.45
C GLN A 382 19.36 -26.40 33.24
N ASN A 383 18.30 -26.26 34.03
CA ASN A 383 17.08 -27.04 33.87
C ASN A 383 16.39 -26.75 32.53
N ARG A 384 16.30 -25.46 32.14
CA ARG A 384 15.78 -25.06 30.82
C ARG A 384 16.62 -25.61 29.68
N TYR A 385 17.94 -25.59 29.78
CA TYR A 385 18.84 -26.17 28.78
C TYR A 385 18.60 -27.69 28.65
N SER A 386 18.43 -28.39 29.77
CA SER A 386 18.20 -29.84 29.79
C SER A 386 16.95 -30.24 29.00
N GLU A 387 15.89 -29.42 29.04
CA GLU A 387 14.63 -29.64 28.30
C GLU A 387 14.66 -29.10 26.86
N SER A 388 15.14 -27.86 26.67
CA SER A 388 15.00 -27.13 25.41
C SER A 388 16.22 -27.17 24.50
N ARG A 389 17.37 -27.61 25.02
CA ARG A 389 18.69 -27.59 24.35
C ARG A 389 19.11 -26.22 23.81
N ARG A 390 18.55 -25.13 24.36
CA ARG A 390 18.95 -23.77 24.01
C ARG A 390 20.25 -23.39 24.73
N PRO A 391 21.28 -22.89 24.02
CA PRO A 391 22.56 -22.58 24.63
C PRO A 391 22.45 -21.39 25.57
N PHE A 392 23.33 -21.32 26.57
CA PHE A 392 23.46 -20.13 27.40
C PHE A 392 24.92 -19.92 27.79
N SER A 393 25.27 -18.64 28.00
CA SER A 393 26.64 -18.24 28.31
C SER A 393 26.72 -17.57 29.67
N LEU A 394 27.85 -17.75 30.34
CA LEU A 394 28.18 -17.09 31.59
C LEU A 394 29.42 -16.23 31.38
N ILE A 395 29.35 -14.98 31.83
CA ILE A 395 30.49 -14.08 31.87
C ILE A 395 30.75 -13.69 33.33
N LEU A 396 31.96 -13.94 33.82
CA LEU A 396 32.44 -13.39 35.09
C LEU A 396 33.30 -12.16 34.79
N LEU A 397 33.01 -11.07 35.48
CA LEU A 397 33.66 -9.77 35.32
C LEU A 397 34.31 -9.38 36.64
N LYS A 398 35.58 -9.02 36.62
CA LYS A 398 36.29 -8.44 37.76
C LYS A 398 36.73 -7.02 37.43
N MET A 399 36.30 -6.07 38.25
CA MET A 399 36.50 -4.64 38.03
C MET A 399 37.27 -4.02 39.17
N ASN A 400 38.46 -3.50 38.90
CA ASN A 400 39.33 -2.87 39.90
C ASN A 400 40.00 -1.62 39.31
N TYR A 401 40.33 -0.63 40.14
CA TYR A 401 41.13 0.50 39.69
C TYR A 401 42.63 0.22 39.87
N ARG A 402 43.47 0.63 38.90
CA ARG A 402 44.93 0.46 39.00
C ARG A 402 45.54 1.38 40.05
N ASP A 403 46.73 1.00 40.54
CA ASP A 403 47.60 1.85 41.37
C ASP A 403 46.95 2.35 42.68
N LEU A 404 45.94 1.63 43.18
CA LEU A 404 45.37 1.88 44.50
C LEU A 404 46.31 1.33 45.59
N ASP A 405 46.60 2.15 46.61
CA ASP A 405 47.31 1.67 47.79
C ASP A 405 46.41 0.67 48.56
N PRO A 406 46.85 -0.57 48.79
CA PRO A 406 46.10 -1.55 49.56
C PRO A 406 45.89 -1.16 51.03
N ASN A 407 46.71 -0.26 51.59
CA ASN A 407 46.59 0.18 52.99
C ASN A 407 45.69 1.42 53.16
N ASP A 408 45.30 2.11 52.08
CA ASP A 408 44.43 3.28 52.13
C ASP A 408 42.95 2.88 52.05
N LEU A 409 42.36 2.61 53.21
CA LEU A 409 40.96 2.21 53.35
C LEU A 409 39.98 3.26 52.77
N VAL A 410 40.33 4.54 52.84
CA VAL A 410 39.45 5.63 52.35
C VAL A 410 39.36 5.59 50.82
N MET A 411 40.51 5.38 50.15
CA MET A 411 40.54 5.23 48.70
C MET A 411 39.89 3.94 48.23
N GLN A 412 40.00 2.84 48.98
CA GLN A 412 39.31 1.58 48.68
C GLN A 412 37.77 1.75 48.75
N GLU A 413 37.26 2.42 49.78
CA GLU A 413 35.82 2.73 49.87
C GLU A 413 35.35 3.69 48.77
N ALA A 414 36.19 4.64 48.34
CA ALA A 414 35.91 5.51 47.21
C ALA A 414 35.87 4.73 45.88
N ALA A 415 36.81 3.79 45.69
CA ALA A 415 36.87 2.92 44.53
C ALA A 415 35.61 2.05 44.39
N VAL A 416 35.17 1.41 45.48
CA VAL A 416 33.94 0.59 45.47
C VAL A 416 32.70 1.44 45.14
N ARG A 417 32.63 2.68 45.65
CA ARG A 417 31.54 3.61 45.32
C ARG A 417 31.59 4.06 43.86
N ALA A 418 32.78 4.28 43.30
CA ALA A 418 32.96 4.69 41.92
C ALA A 418 32.55 3.61 40.90
N LEU A 419 32.55 2.33 41.29
CA LEU A 419 32.04 1.24 40.45
C LEU A 419 30.53 1.36 40.15
N ALA A 420 29.76 2.13 40.92
CA ALA A 420 28.32 2.28 40.69
C ALA A 420 27.98 2.80 39.27
N GLU A 421 28.80 3.70 38.71
CA GLU A 421 28.57 4.25 37.36
C GLU A 421 28.84 3.21 36.24
N PRO A 422 30.01 2.53 36.19
CA PRO A 422 30.22 1.40 35.29
C PRO A 422 29.13 0.32 35.37
N LEU A 423 28.71 -0.08 36.58
CA LEU A 423 27.68 -1.11 36.75
C LEU A 423 26.32 -0.67 36.18
N LYS A 424 25.97 0.61 36.32
CA LYS A 424 24.77 1.16 35.71
C LYS A 424 24.82 1.09 34.18
N LYS A 425 25.95 1.47 33.57
CA LYS A 425 26.15 1.38 32.12
C LYS A 425 25.97 -0.06 31.61
N ILE A 426 26.55 -1.03 32.31
CA ILE A 426 26.42 -2.45 31.96
C ILE A 426 24.97 -2.94 32.10
N THR A 427 24.25 -2.47 33.12
CA THR A 427 22.83 -2.78 33.33
C THR A 427 21.94 -2.24 32.20
N GLU A 428 22.32 -1.11 31.59
CA GLU A 428 21.61 -0.52 30.43
C GLU A 428 21.96 -1.22 29.11
N LEU A 429 23.17 -1.79 28.99
CA LEU A 429 23.63 -2.52 27.80
C LEU A 429 23.03 -3.92 27.67
N LYS A 430 22.82 -4.62 28.80
CA LYS A 430 22.29 -5.98 28.79
C LYS A 430 20.82 -6.04 28.35
N ARG A 431 20.39 -7.20 27.85
CA ARG A 431 18.97 -7.43 27.51
C ARG A 431 18.13 -7.56 28.78
N ARG A 432 16.80 -7.51 28.61
CA ARG A 432 15.85 -7.70 29.72
C ARG A 432 15.88 -9.11 30.30
N CYS A 433 16.16 -10.11 29.45
CA CYS A 433 16.29 -11.52 29.83
C CYS A 433 17.61 -11.84 30.54
N ASP A 434 18.65 -11.03 30.31
CA ASP A 434 19.98 -11.26 30.89
C ASP A 434 19.96 -10.94 32.38
N LEU A 435 20.61 -11.79 33.18
CA LEU A 435 20.75 -11.60 34.61
C LEU A 435 22.10 -10.97 34.91
N PHE A 436 22.11 -9.86 35.64
CA PHE A 436 23.34 -9.23 36.12
C PHE A 436 23.36 -9.20 37.65
N CYS A 437 24.42 -9.74 38.22
CA CYS A 437 24.49 -10.02 39.64
C CYS A 437 25.88 -9.76 40.22
N GLN A 438 25.91 -9.53 41.52
CA GLN A 438 27.15 -9.47 42.29
C GLN A 438 27.55 -10.90 42.67
N TYR A 439 28.70 -11.34 42.17
CA TYR A 439 29.25 -12.68 42.40
C TYR A 439 30.03 -12.70 43.71
N ARG A 440 31.00 -11.79 43.85
CA ARG A 440 31.81 -11.58 45.06
C ARG A 440 32.14 -10.10 45.24
N THR A 441 33.11 -9.78 46.11
CA THR A 441 33.63 -8.41 46.26
C THR A 441 34.36 -8.00 44.97
N ALA A 442 33.90 -6.92 44.32
CA ALA A 442 34.42 -6.42 43.04
C ALA A 442 34.36 -7.42 41.86
N GLU A 443 33.60 -8.50 42.01
CA GLU A 443 33.35 -9.51 40.98
C GLU A 443 31.85 -9.62 40.69
N TYR A 444 31.50 -9.64 39.42
CA TYR A 444 30.13 -9.61 38.92
C TYR A 444 29.91 -10.71 37.91
N ALA A 445 28.70 -11.24 37.83
CA ALA A 445 28.36 -12.28 36.87
C ALA A 445 27.19 -11.85 35.98
N LEU A 446 27.32 -12.13 34.69
CA LEU A 446 26.29 -11.98 33.68
C LEU A 446 25.91 -13.36 33.15
N LEU A 447 24.68 -13.79 33.45
CA LEU A 447 24.09 -14.99 32.87
C LEU A 447 23.25 -14.58 31.66
N LEU A 448 23.57 -15.15 30.51
CA LEU A 448 23.00 -14.82 29.20
C LEU A 448 22.21 -16.01 28.64
N PRO A 449 20.88 -16.07 28.88
CA PRO A 449 20.01 -17.05 28.26
C PRO A 449 20.07 -16.98 26.73
N GLU A 450 19.90 -18.12 26.06
CA GLU A 450 19.80 -18.23 24.60
C GLU A 450 20.95 -17.54 23.84
N SER A 451 22.17 -17.63 24.37
CA SER A 451 23.35 -16.93 23.86
C SER A 451 24.53 -17.86 23.70
N ASP A 452 25.14 -17.85 22.52
CA ASP A 452 26.37 -18.57 22.18
C ASP A 452 27.63 -17.81 22.62
N LEU A 453 28.82 -18.43 22.47
CA LEU A 453 30.08 -17.77 22.82
C LEU A 453 30.30 -16.48 22.04
N LYS A 454 29.91 -16.42 20.77
CA LYS A 454 30.13 -15.24 19.91
C LYS A 454 29.39 -14.03 20.46
N LEU A 455 28.11 -14.20 20.82
CA LEU A 455 27.31 -13.14 21.42
C LEU A 455 27.87 -12.71 22.78
N ALA A 456 28.37 -13.67 23.59
CA ALA A 456 29.00 -13.34 24.87
C ALA A 456 30.25 -12.47 24.69
N HIS A 457 31.12 -12.79 23.71
CA HIS A 457 32.31 -11.98 23.41
C HIS A 457 31.94 -10.57 22.90
N GLN A 458 30.93 -10.45 22.03
CA GLN A 458 30.45 -9.14 21.56
C GLN A 458 29.93 -8.27 22.70
N LEU A 459 29.26 -8.87 23.70
CA LEU A 459 28.84 -8.14 24.89
C LEU A 459 30.04 -7.70 25.73
N ILE A 460 31.06 -8.57 25.90
CA ILE A 460 32.30 -8.23 26.61
C ILE A 460 32.99 -7.02 25.95
N GLU A 461 33.13 -7.02 24.63
CA GLU A 461 33.74 -5.89 23.90
C GLU A 461 32.94 -4.60 24.07
N SER A 462 31.60 -4.69 24.02
CA SER A 462 30.71 -3.56 24.24
C SER A 462 30.83 -3.00 25.67
N ILE A 463 30.90 -3.89 26.67
CA ILE A 463 31.14 -3.51 28.07
C ILE A 463 32.50 -2.84 28.22
N ALA A 464 33.56 -3.44 27.67
CA ALA A 464 34.90 -2.88 27.72
C ALA A 464 34.95 -1.47 27.11
N ASN A 465 34.33 -1.26 25.95
CA ASN A 465 34.28 0.04 25.29
C ASN A 465 33.47 1.08 26.08
N SER A 466 32.38 0.67 26.74
CA SER A 466 31.58 1.54 27.59
C SER A 466 32.32 2.02 28.85
N VAL A 467 33.25 1.21 29.34
CA VAL A 467 33.94 1.40 30.62
C VAL A 467 35.33 2.06 30.47
N LYS A 468 35.93 2.06 29.27
CA LYS A 468 37.26 2.65 28.98
C LYS A 468 37.47 4.11 29.41
N GLY A 469 36.40 4.89 29.61
CA GLY A 469 36.46 6.28 30.06
C GLY A 469 36.29 6.48 31.57
N SER A 470 36.00 5.42 32.34
CA SER A 470 35.79 5.51 33.78
C SER A 470 37.12 5.44 34.51
N ALA A 471 37.66 6.60 34.89
CA ALA A 471 38.83 6.72 35.77
C ALA A 471 38.41 7.30 37.12
N LEU A 472 39.00 6.79 38.20
CA LEU A 472 38.86 7.38 39.52
C LEU A 472 39.88 8.53 39.65
N SER A 473 39.38 9.76 39.71
CA SER A 473 40.22 10.95 39.90
C SER A 473 40.52 11.18 41.38
N SER A 474 41.80 11.19 41.73
CA SER A 474 42.35 11.72 42.98
C SER A 474 43.08 13.04 42.68
N ASP A 475 43.22 13.94 43.67
CA ASP A 475 43.70 15.33 43.53
C ASP A 475 45.06 15.49 42.80
N ALA A 476 45.81 14.41 42.57
CA ALA A 476 47.05 14.39 41.79
C ALA A 476 47.17 13.28 40.71
N HIS A 477 46.32 12.24 40.72
CA HIS A 477 46.45 11.08 39.83
C HIS A 477 45.09 10.50 39.39
N ALA A 478 45.02 10.04 38.14
CA ALA A 478 43.88 9.31 37.61
C ALA A 478 44.16 7.80 37.64
N HIS A 479 43.33 7.06 38.35
CA HIS A 479 43.40 5.60 38.41
C HIS A 479 42.42 5.01 37.39
N PRO A 480 42.88 4.45 36.26
CA PRO A 480 41.99 3.88 35.25
C PRO A 480 41.37 2.58 35.76
N LEU A 481 40.11 2.33 35.38
CA LEU A 481 39.44 1.06 35.67
C LEU A 481 40.01 -0.07 34.79
N THR A 482 40.31 -1.20 35.42
CA THR A 482 40.68 -2.46 34.76
C THR A 482 39.53 -3.43 34.76
N LEU A 483 39.42 -4.16 33.65
CA LEU A 483 38.38 -5.16 33.45
C LEU A 483 39.01 -6.50 33.04
N GLU A 484 38.82 -7.49 33.91
CA GLU A 484 39.16 -8.89 33.63
C GLU A 484 37.87 -9.67 33.42
N CYS A 485 37.82 -10.48 32.36
CA CYS A 485 36.62 -11.21 31.97
C CYS A 485 36.95 -12.68 31.78
N GLY A 486 36.17 -13.57 32.39
CA GLY A 486 36.13 -14.98 32.04
C GLY A 486 34.79 -15.31 31.39
N VAL A 487 34.80 -16.15 30.36
CA VAL A 487 33.59 -16.52 29.62
C VAL A 487 33.53 -18.03 29.46
N ALA A 488 32.34 -18.58 29.67
CA ALA A 488 32.08 -19.98 29.43
C ALA A 488 30.67 -20.19 28.83
N ASN A 489 30.48 -21.29 28.13
CA ASN A 489 29.21 -21.61 27.46
C ASN A 489 28.80 -23.08 27.61
N ILE A 490 27.49 -23.29 27.70
CA ILE A 490 26.83 -24.57 27.46
C ILE A 490 26.04 -24.46 26.14
N PRO A 491 26.18 -25.42 25.19
CA PRO A 491 26.93 -26.68 25.28
C PRO A 491 28.35 -26.66 24.72
N GLU A 492 28.85 -25.53 24.20
CA GLU A 492 30.06 -25.53 23.36
C GLU A 492 31.33 -25.97 24.10
N GLN A 493 31.42 -25.67 25.40
CA GLN A 493 32.62 -25.96 26.20
C GLN A 493 32.36 -26.94 27.35
N CYS A 494 31.12 -27.01 27.84
CA CYS A 494 30.72 -27.87 28.94
C CYS A 494 29.21 -28.15 28.90
N ASP A 495 28.75 -29.06 29.76
CA ASP A 495 27.36 -29.51 29.82
C ASP A 495 26.73 -29.39 31.23
N THR A 496 27.52 -28.98 32.23
CA THR A 496 27.10 -28.84 33.64
C THR A 496 27.39 -27.43 34.16
N SER A 497 26.55 -26.93 35.06
CA SER A 497 26.70 -25.61 35.69
C SER A 497 28.00 -25.48 36.49
N ASP A 498 28.47 -26.56 37.11
CA ASP A 498 29.71 -26.56 37.90
C ASP A 498 30.95 -26.40 36.99
N ALA A 499 30.97 -27.13 35.87
CA ALA A 499 32.02 -26.98 34.87
C ALA A 499 31.97 -25.59 34.21
N LEU A 500 30.77 -25.06 33.98
CA LEU A 500 30.57 -23.71 33.45
C LEU A 500 31.18 -22.65 34.37
N LEU A 501 30.92 -22.74 35.68
CA LEU A 501 31.52 -21.85 36.67
C LEU A 501 33.04 -21.97 36.71
N ALA A 502 33.57 -23.20 36.75
CA ALA A 502 35.01 -23.44 36.78
C ALA A 502 35.73 -22.88 35.54
N LEU A 503 35.13 -23.02 34.36
CA LEU A 503 35.65 -22.46 33.12
C LEU A 503 35.57 -20.93 33.12
N ALA A 504 34.46 -20.36 33.59
CA ALA A 504 34.29 -18.90 33.64
C ALA A 504 35.21 -18.24 34.68
N GLU A 505 35.65 -18.96 35.72
CA GLU A 505 36.66 -18.48 36.68
C GLU A 505 38.08 -18.39 36.08
N SER A 506 38.32 -18.96 34.90
CA SER A 506 39.56 -18.73 34.14
C SER A 506 39.55 -17.34 33.51
N TYR A 507 39.75 -16.31 34.34
CA TYR A 507 39.78 -14.91 33.92
C TYR A 507 40.87 -14.67 32.87
N GLN A 508 40.47 -14.04 31.76
CA GLN A 508 41.39 -13.48 30.78
C GLN A 508 41.38 -11.95 30.94
N LYS A 509 42.56 -11.33 30.88
CA LYS A 509 42.66 -9.88 30.99
C LYS A 509 42.27 -9.25 29.66
N VAL A 510 41.23 -8.42 29.67
CA VAL A 510 40.67 -7.86 28.43
C VAL A 510 41.06 -6.39 28.25
N PHE A 511 41.14 -5.55 29.31
CA PHE A 511 41.66 -4.16 29.24
C PHE A 511 42.27 -3.62 30.56
#